data_AF-A0A2P7Z0M6-F1
#
_entry.id   AF-A0A2P7Z0M6-F1
#
_cell.length_a   1.000
_cell.length_b   1.000
_cell.length_c   1.000
_cell.angle_alpha   90.00
_cell.angle_beta   90.00
_cell.angle_gamma   90.00
#
_symmetry.space_group_name_H-M   'P 1'
#
loop_
_entity.id
_entity.type
_entity.pdbx_description
1 polymer ?
#
loop_
_entity_poly.entity_id
_entity_poly.type
_entity_poly.pdbx_seq_one_letter_code
_entity_poly.pdbx_strand_id
1 'polypeptide(L)'
;MKLSAIAPLLLSTASVVSAHLFVRETNYTSGANASDVTDGTSCGNLTVLFARGTTEPGTLGIIVGPQLFTALKTGLNGDVALQGVSYPATREGNLNRGQDGGPEMARLANLALKNCPNTKLALVGYSQGAMVVRNAVSVSGIDSDKVAAIVQFGDPQRNLSIGTVPDRRIKSFCRAGDDVCEKGTYSIQPPHLQYGRDADAAAFFLIETAQVGAYSNSTSNSTSPATPSASGTSTRSSSGGSPATSAAAGSTGSAGSTGSGVKGTQLSTMAMVIVSAVLLQSFL
;
A
#
# COMPACT_ATOMS: atom_id res chain seq x y z
N MET A 1 -55.23 27.58 -62.51
CA MET A 1 -54.84 27.96 -61.13
C MET A 1 -53.83 26.93 -60.65
N LYS A 2 -52.54 27.27 -60.57
CA LYS A 2 -51.48 26.37 -60.06
C LYS A 2 -51.26 26.69 -58.58
N LEU A 3 -51.67 25.80 -57.69
CA LEU A 3 -51.32 25.88 -56.26
C LEU A 3 -49.90 25.35 -56.07
N SER A 4 -48.98 26.21 -55.61
CA SER A 4 -47.68 25.79 -55.09
C SER A 4 -47.82 25.46 -53.61
N ALA A 5 -47.49 24.24 -53.22
CA ALA A 5 -47.41 23.83 -51.81
C ALA A 5 -46.05 24.24 -51.23
N ILE A 6 -46.07 24.97 -50.12
CA ILE A 6 -44.89 25.39 -49.36
C ILE A 6 -44.72 24.37 -48.23
N ALA A 7 -43.65 23.58 -48.28
CA ALA A 7 -43.33 22.62 -47.22
C ALA A 7 -42.64 23.35 -46.04
N PRO A 8 -43.04 23.09 -44.78
CA PRO A 8 -42.41 23.72 -43.63
C PRO A 8 -41.07 23.05 -43.31
N LEU A 9 -40.03 23.87 -43.19
CA LEU A 9 -38.69 23.48 -42.76
C LEU A 9 -38.71 23.22 -41.24
N LEU A 10 -38.68 21.95 -40.84
CA LEU A 10 -38.54 21.55 -39.43
C LEU A 10 -37.11 21.82 -38.96
N LEU A 11 -36.90 22.88 -38.18
CA LEU A 11 -35.65 23.10 -37.43
C LEU A 11 -35.57 22.08 -36.30
N SER A 12 -34.71 21.08 -36.45
CA SER A 12 -34.35 20.15 -35.38
C SER A 12 -33.47 20.88 -34.36
N THR A 13 -34.01 21.17 -33.18
CA THR A 13 -33.22 21.65 -32.04
C THR A 13 -32.46 20.46 -31.45
N ALA A 14 -31.18 20.33 -31.79
CA ALA A 14 -30.30 19.39 -31.12
C ALA A 14 -30.11 19.83 -29.66
N SER A 15 -30.70 19.10 -28.72
CA SER A 15 -30.42 19.28 -27.29
C SER A 15 -28.96 18.92 -27.03
N VAL A 16 -28.15 19.93 -26.71
CA VAL A 16 -26.78 19.71 -26.24
C VAL A 16 -26.88 19.13 -24.83
N VAL A 17 -26.73 17.81 -24.71
CA VAL A 17 -26.59 17.17 -23.40
C VAL A 17 -25.22 17.60 -22.89
N SER A 18 -25.18 18.56 -21.95
CA SER A 18 -23.97 18.85 -21.19
C SER A 18 -23.54 17.56 -20.50
N ALA A 19 -22.51 16.90 -21.02
CA ALA A 19 -21.82 15.84 -20.33
C ALA A 19 -21.14 16.47 -19.11
N HIS A 20 -21.87 16.57 -18.01
CA HIS A 20 -21.24 16.74 -16.72
C HIS A 20 -20.30 15.55 -16.56
N LEU A 21 -18.99 15.81 -16.59
CA LEU A 21 -17.97 14.92 -16.07
C LEU A 21 -18.36 14.63 -14.62
N PHE A 22 -19.15 13.57 -14.41
CA PHE A 22 -19.31 13.01 -13.08
C PHE A 22 -17.92 12.54 -12.69
N VAL A 23 -17.27 13.31 -11.82
CA VAL A 23 -16.02 12.89 -11.18
C VAL A 23 -16.37 11.62 -10.44
N ARG A 24 -15.83 10.51 -10.93
CA ARG A 24 -15.95 9.25 -10.23
C ARG A 24 -15.26 9.39 -8.87
N GLU A 25 -15.86 8.79 -7.85
CA GLU A 25 -15.24 8.63 -6.53
C GLU A 25 -15.33 7.18 -6.05
N THR A 26 -14.29 6.72 -5.37
CA THR A 26 -14.31 5.50 -4.54
C THR A 26 -15.28 5.63 -3.37
N ASN A 27 -15.92 4.52 -2.97
CA ASN A 27 -16.73 4.46 -1.75
C ASN A 27 -15.85 4.33 -0.48
N TYR A 28 -14.55 4.06 -0.63
CA TYR A 28 -13.64 4.00 0.50
C TYR A 28 -13.48 5.39 1.16
N THR A 29 -13.70 5.42 2.47
CA THR A 29 -13.55 6.61 3.31
C THR A 29 -12.39 6.46 4.28
N SER A 30 -12.38 5.37 5.06
CA SER A 30 -11.33 5.03 6.02
C SER A 30 -11.48 3.60 6.55
N GLY A 31 -10.53 3.15 7.36
CA GLY A 31 -10.63 1.90 8.13
C GLY A 31 -10.17 0.67 7.35
N ALA A 32 -10.52 -0.50 7.88
CA ALA A 32 -9.93 -1.80 7.49
C ALA A 32 -10.70 -2.54 6.40
N ASN A 33 -11.67 -1.92 5.72
CA ASN A 33 -12.48 -2.57 4.69
C ASN A 33 -12.66 -1.67 3.47
N ALA A 34 -12.68 -2.26 2.28
CA ALA A 34 -13.07 -1.63 1.02
C ALA A 34 -13.64 -2.67 0.05
N SER A 35 -14.63 -2.28 -0.74
CA SER A 35 -15.48 -3.20 -1.50
C SER A 35 -15.89 -2.70 -2.89
N ASP A 36 -15.20 -1.71 -3.46
CA ASP A 36 -15.62 -0.99 -4.68
C ASP A 36 -15.87 -1.92 -5.89
N VAL A 37 -15.16 -3.05 -5.99
CA VAL A 37 -15.33 -4.01 -7.11
C VAL A 37 -16.63 -4.81 -6.98
N THR A 38 -17.16 -4.93 -5.76
CA THR A 38 -18.29 -5.81 -5.42
C THR A 38 -19.59 -5.09 -5.04
N ASP A 39 -19.53 -3.80 -4.72
CA ASP A 39 -20.68 -3.02 -4.22
C ASP A 39 -21.39 -2.18 -5.30
N GLY A 40 -20.94 -2.29 -6.55
CA GLY A 40 -21.52 -1.54 -7.68
C GLY A 40 -20.97 -0.13 -7.85
N THR A 41 -19.88 0.23 -7.15
CA THR A 41 -19.14 1.48 -7.41
C THR A 41 -18.75 1.58 -8.88
N SER A 42 -18.85 2.78 -9.45
CA SER A 42 -18.47 3.04 -10.84
C SER A 42 -16.98 2.71 -11.11
N CYS A 43 -16.63 2.48 -12.38
CA CYS A 43 -15.31 2.02 -12.80
C CYS A 43 -14.22 3.08 -12.68
N GLY A 44 -13.13 2.76 -11.98
CA GLY A 44 -11.95 3.63 -11.89
C GLY A 44 -10.97 3.44 -13.02
N ASN A 45 -10.20 4.48 -13.33
CA ASN A 45 -9.05 4.34 -14.23
C ASN A 45 -8.02 3.33 -13.70
N LEU A 46 -7.90 3.22 -12.37
CA LEU A 46 -7.13 2.20 -11.66
C LEU A 46 -8.03 1.37 -10.76
N THR A 47 -7.88 0.05 -10.77
CA THR A 47 -8.44 -0.85 -9.75
C THR A 47 -7.30 -1.47 -8.95
N VAL A 48 -7.33 -1.33 -7.63
CA VAL A 48 -6.32 -1.87 -6.72
C VAL A 48 -6.95 -2.95 -5.84
N LEU A 49 -6.42 -4.18 -5.96
CA LEU A 49 -6.78 -5.29 -5.09
C LEU A 49 -5.70 -5.47 -4.02
N PHE A 50 -6.10 -5.50 -2.75
CA PHE A 50 -5.17 -5.58 -1.63
C PHE A 50 -5.41 -6.84 -0.79
N ALA A 51 -4.35 -7.61 -0.54
CA ALA A 51 -4.34 -8.68 0.44
C ALA A 51 -3.52 -8.29 1.68
N ARG A 52 -4.17 -8.30 2.85
CA ARG A 52 -3.60 -7.92 4.15
C ARG A 52 -2.58 -8.93 4.70
N GLY A 53 -1.93 -8.58 5.81
CA GLY A 53 -1.02 -9.47 6.52
C GLY A 53 -1.72 -10.50 7.40
N THR A 54 -0.95 -11.49 7.88
CA THR A 54 -1.44 -12.51 8.80
C THR A 54 -2.07 -11.87 10.04
N THR A 55 -3.23 -12.37 10.46
CA THR A 55 -4.02 -11.95 11.63
C THR A 55 -4.54 -10.52 11.60
N GLU A 56 -4.33 -9.77 10.52
CA GLU A 56 -4.88 -8.43 10.42
C GLU A 56 -6.43 -8.47 10.34
N PRO A 57 -7.14 -7.46 10.87
CA PRO A 57 -8.59 -7.41 10.82
C PRO A 57 -9.11 -6.95 9.45
N GLY A 58 -10.40 -7.17 9.20
CA GLY A 58 -11.07 -6.70 7.99
C GLY A 58 -10.47 -7.28 6.70
N THR A 59 -10.57 -6.55 5.59
CA THR A 59 -9.97 -6.94 4.30
C THR A 59 -8.68 -6.18 3.98
N LEU A 60 -8.43 -5.05 4.64
CA LEU A 60 -7.26 -4.19 4.43
C LEU A 60 -6.24 -4.23 5.57
N GLY A 61 -6.61 -4.78 6.72
CA GLY A 61 -5.78 -4.66 7.91
C GLY A 61 -5.65 -3.22 8.40
N ILE A 62 -4.56 -2.96 9.13
CA ILE A 62 -4.30 -1.66 9.76
C ILE A 62 -2.89 -1.11 9.48
N ILE A 63 -1.95 -1.94 9.04
CA ILE A 63 -0.54 -1.55 8.90
C ILE A 63 -0.28 -0.84 7.57
N VAL A 64 -0.77 -1.39 6.46
CA VAL A 64 -0.49 -0.87 5.10
C VAL A 64 -1.74 -0.42 4.37
N GLY A 65 -2.80 -1.23 4.41
CA GLY A 65 -3.99 -1.05 3.57
C GLY A 65 -4.61 0.35 3.70
N PRO A 66 -4.99 0.81 4.92
CA PRO A 66 -5.64 2.12 5.07
C PRO A 66 -4.78 3.31 4.60
N GLN A 67 -3.48 3.27 4.87
CA GLN A 67 -2.54 4.33 4.50
C GLN A 67 -2.37 4.38 2.98
N LEU A 68 -2.15 3.22 2.34
CA LEU A 68 -2.03 3.11 0.90
C LEU A 68 -3.31 3.55 0.18
N PHE A 69 -4.48 3.15 0.69
CA PHE A 69 -5.77 3.45 0.07
C PHE A 69 -6.10 4.94 0.17
N THR A 70 -5.74 5.58 1.29
CA THR A 70 -5.83 7.03 1.45
C THR A 70 -4.91 7.76 0.47
N ALA A 71 -3.67 7.30 0.31
CA ALA A 71 -2.70 7.88 -0.62
C ALA A 71 -3.15 7.75 -2.09
N LEU A 72 -3.68 6.58 -2.49
CA LEU A 72 -4.23 6.36 -3.83
C LEU A 72 -5.47 7.21 -4.10
N LYS A 73 -6.41 7.29 -3.15
CA LYS A 73 -7.60 8.13 -3.26
C LYS A 73 -7.20 9.60 -3.47
N THR A 74 -6.23 10.07 -2.70
CA THR A 74 -5.72 11.45 -2.80
C THR A 74 -5.01 11.69 -4.12
N GLY A 75 -4.07 10.82 -4.49
CA GLY A 75 -3.24 10.97 -5.69
C GLY A 75 -4.03 10.91 -7.01
N LEU A 76 -5.22 10.31 -7.00
CA LEU A 76 -6.12 10.19 -8.16
C LEU A 76 -7.41 11.00 -8.02
N ASN A 77 -7.51 11.90 -7.03
CA ASN A 77 -8.71 12.71 -6.79
C ASN A 77 -10.02 11.87 -6.72
N GLY A 78 -9.96 10.70 -6.08
CA GLY A 78 -11.08 9.76 -6.00
C GLY A 78 -11.19 8.78 -7.16
N ASP A 79 -10.48 8.98 -8.27
CA ASP A 79 -10.53 8.13 -9.46
C ASP A 79 -9.68 6.85 -9.36
N VAL A 80 -9.84 6.11 -8.26
CA VAL A 80 -9.35 4.74 -8.07
C VAL A 80 -10.45 3.82 -7.52
N ALA A 81 -10.54 2.56 -7.96
CA ALA A 81 -11.39 1.53 -7.35
C ALA A 81 -10.58 0.73 -6.34
N LEU A 82 -11.05 0.66 -5.09
CA LEU A 82 -10.32 0.13 -3.96
C LEU A 82 -11.02 -1.09 -3.38
N GLN A 83 -10.33 -2.24 -3.38
CA GLN A 83 -10.91 -3.52 -2.97
C GLN A 83 -9.95 -4.30 -2.08
N GLY A 84 -10.42 -4.68 -0.90
CA GLY A 84 -9.72 -5.67 -0.07
C GLY A 84 -10.12 -7.09 -0.44
N VAL A 85 -9.17 -8.02 -0.37
CA VAL A 85 -9.42 -9.45 -0.58
C VAL A 85 -9.93 -10.08 0.71
N SER A 86 -11.12 -10.67 0.65
CA SER A 86 -11.70 -11.39 1.78
C SER A 86 -11.09 -12.79 1.85
N TYR A 87 -10.24 -13.02 2.83
CA TYR A 87 -9.64 -14.32 3.07
C TYR A 87 -9.23 -14.48 4.56
N PRO A 88 -8.99 -15.70 5.07
CA PRO A 88 -8.82 -15.94 6.51
C PRO A 88 -7.63 -15.22 7.16
N ALA A 89 -6.52 -15.07 6.44
CA ALA A 89 -5.27 -14.50 6.95
C ALA A 89 -4.70 -15.19 8.20
N THR A 90 -4.85 -16.51 8.36
CA THR A 90 -4.41 -17.22 9.58
C THR A 90 -2.92 -17.52 9.59
N ARG A 91 -2.33 -17.79 10.77
CA ARG A 91 -0.91 -18.18 10.86
C ARG A 91 -0.63 -19.48 10.13
N GLU A 92 -1.54 -20.44 10.23
CA GLU A 92 -1.50 -21.73 9.55
C GLU A 92 -1.54 -21.54 8.03
N GLY A 93 -2.31 -20.54 7.56
CA GLY A 93 -2.40 -20.17 6.15
C GLY A 93 -1.06 -19.73 5.53
N ASN A 94 -0.05 -19.34 6.34
CA ASN A 94 1.28 -19.05 5.80
C ASN A 94 1.91 -20.27 5.12
N LEU A 95 1.58 -21.48 5.57
CA LEU A 95 2.18 -22.71 5.05
C LEU A 95 1.69 -23.07 3.64
N ASN A 96 0.48 -22.63 3.26
CA ASN A 96 -0.09 -22.92 1.95
C ASN A 96 0.30 -21.93 0.85
N ARG A 97 1.18 -20.96 1.15
CA ARG A 97 1.74 -20.03 0.17
C ARG A 97 0.65 -19.23 -0.57
N GLY A 98 -0.36 -18.76 0.16
CA GLY A 98 -1.39 -17.85 -0.35
C GLY A 98 -2.58 -18.54 -1.03
N GLN A 99 -2.69 -19.86 -0.95
CA GLN A 99 -3.82 -20.61 -1.52
C GLN A 99 -5.18 -20.20 -0.93
N ASP A 100 -5.23 -19.75 0.32
CA ASP A 100 -6.50 -19.34 0.94
C ASP A 100 -7.09 -18.03 0.38
N GLY A 101 -6.26 -17.21 -0.28
CA GLY A 101 -6.68 -15.90 -0.81
C GLY A 101 -6.45 -15.71 -2.31
N GLY A 102 -5.55 -16.49 -2.92
CA GLY A 102 -5.19 -16.39 -4.33
C GLY A 102 -6.38 -16.55 -5.28
N PRO A 103 -7.21 -17.60 -5.11
CA PRO A 103 -8.42 -17.77 -5.92
C PRO A 103 -9.41 -16.61 -5.80
N GLU A 104 -9.58 -16.04 -4.60
CA GLU A 104 -10.48 -14.91 -4.41
C GLU A 104 -9.93 -13.63 -5.04
N MET A 105 -8.62 -13.36 -4.91
CA MET A 105 -7.99 -12.24 -5.61
C MET A 105 -8.12 -12.39 -7.13
N ALA A 106 -7.95 -13.61 -7.67
CA ALA A 106 -8.14 -13.88 -9.10
C ALA A 106 -9.59 -13.68 -9.53
N ARG A 107 -10.56 -14.12 -8.73
CA ARG A 107 -11.99 -13.88 -8.97
C ARG A 107 -12.31 -12.38 -9.02
N LEU A 108 -11.80 -11.60 -8.05
CA LEU A 108 -11.98 -10.14 -7.99
C LEU A 108 -11.31 -9.42 -9.16
N ALA A 109 -10.11 -9.85 -9.56
CA ALA A 109 -9.40 -9.31 -10.73
C ALA A 109 -10.20 -9.51 -12.02
N ASN A 110 -10.67 -10.73 -12.24
CA ASN A 110 -11.48 -11.05 -13.41
C ASN A 110 -12.83 -10.31 -13.40
N LEU A 111 -13.45 -10.14 -12.23
CA LEU A 111 -14.66 -9.34 -12.08
C LEU A 111 -14.43 -7.87 -12.42
N ALA A 112 -13.35 -7.27 -11.89
CA ALA A 112 -12.98 -5.89 -12.19
C ALA A 112 -12.72 -5.67 -13.68
N LEU A 113 -11.93 -6.54 -14.32
CA LEU A 113 -11.63 -6.44 -15.76
C LEU A 113 -12.85 -6.68 -16.64
N LYS A 114 -13.79 -7.53 -16.20
CA LYS A 114 -15.06 -7.76 -16.91
C LYS A 114 -15.97 -6.55 -16.84
N ASN A 115 -16.13 -5.97 -15.65
CA ASN A 115 -17.06 -4.86 -15.43
C ASN A 115 -16.47 -3.52 -15.90
N CYS A 116 -15.14 -3.39 -15.82
CA CYS A 116 -14.39 -2.17 -16.12
C CYS A 116 -13.26 -2.47 -17.10
N PRO A 117 -13.55 -2.76 -18.39
CA PRO A 117 -12.55 -3.23 -19.35
C PRO A 117 -11.42 -2.23 -19.62
N ASN A 118 -11.61 -0.94 -19.31
CA ASN A 118 -10.61 0.11 -19.46
C ASN A 118 -9.77 0.33 -18.19
N THR A 119 -10.13 -0.28 -17.06
CA THR A 119 -9.38 -0.12 -15.80
C THR A 119 -7.99 -0.74 -15.93
N LYS A 120 -7.00 -0.12 -15.31
CA LYS A 120 -5.71 -0.74 -15.07
C LYS A 120 -5.79 -1.53 -13.78
N LEU A 121 -5.42 -2.81 -13.82
CA LEU A 121 -5.45 -3.67 -12.64
C LEU A 121 -4.10 -3.63 -11.92
N ALA A 122 -4.12 -3.26 -10.64
CA ALA A 122 -2.98 -3.32 -9.75
C ALA A 122 -3.24 -4.30 -8.59
N LEU A 123 -2.22 -5.05 -8.21
CA LEU A 123 -2.28 -6.03 -7.13
C LEU A 123 -1.30 -5.64 -6.02
N VAL A 124 -1.74 -5.72 -4.78
CA VAL A 124 -0.92 -5.34 -3.63
C VAL A 124 -1.03 -6.40 -2.54
N GLY A 125 0.11 -6.78 -1.98
CA GLY A 125 0.19 -7.74 -0.89
C GLY A 125 1.13 -7.29 0.21
N TYR A 126 0.72 -7.52 1.46
CA TYR A 126 1.57 -7.32 2.63
C TYR A 126 1.76 -8.65 3.38
N SER A 127 3.01 -9.02 3.67
CA SER A 127 3.36 -10.25 4.41
C SER A 127 2.76 -11.50 3.74
N GLN A 128 1.85 -12.22 4.40
CA GLN A 128 1.09 -13.31 3.78
C GLN A 128 0.31 -12.89 2.52
N GLY A 129 -0.22 -11.67 2.50
CA GLY A 129 -0.89 -11.12 1.33
C GLY A 129 0.00 -11.03 0.10
N ALA A 130 1.33 -10.93 0.27
CA ALA A 130 2.26 -11.00 -0.86
C ALA A 130 2.28 -12.38 -1.53
N MET A 131 2.15 -13.44 -0.72
CA MET A 131 1.98 -14.80 -1.23
C MET A 131 0.61 -14.96 -1.91
N VAL A 132 -0.45 -14.31 -1.40
CA VAL A 132 -1.77 -14.29 -2.05
C VAL A 132 -1.67 -13.69 -3.45
N VAL A 133 -1.01 -12.54 -3.61
CA VAL A 133 -0.75 -11.94 -4.94
C VAL A 133 0.00 -12.90 -5.85
N ARG A 134 1.09 -13.51 -5.36
CA ARG A 134 1.87 -14.46 -6.17
C ARG A 134 1.03 -15.66 -6.59
N ASN A 135 0.23 -16.21 -5.68
CA ASN A 135 -0.68 -17.32 -5.96
C ASN A 135 -1.75 -16.94 -7.00
N ALA A 136 -2.36 -15.77 -6.85
CA ALA A 136 -3.41 -15.29 -7.76
C ALA A 136 -2.93 -15.25 -9.21
N VAL A 137 -1.70 -14.74 -9.43
CA VAL A 137 -1.09 -14.63 -10.75
C VAL A 137 -0.51 -15.96 -11.25
N SER A 138 0.22 -16.67 -10.40
CA SER A 138 1.02 -17.83 -10.85
C SER A 138 0.26 -19.16 -10.84
N VAL A 139 -0.85 -19.24 -10.10
CA VAL A 139 -1.60 -20.49 -9.87
C VAL A 139 -3.08 -20.33 -10.19
N SER A 140 -3.72 -19.27 -9.69
CA SER A 140 -5.18 -19.10 -9.81
C SER A 140 -5.63 -18.42 -11.11
N GLY A 141 -4.69 -18.06 -11.99
CA GLY A 141 -4.99 -17.73 -13.38
C GLY A 141 -5.34 -16.27 -13.68
N ILE A 142 -4.79 -15.30 -12.93
CA ILE A 142 -4.73 -13.92 -13.46
C ILE A 142 -3.71 -13.90 -14.61
N ASP A 143 -4.16 -13.48 -15.79
CA ASP A 143 -3.27 -13.22 -16.93
C ASP A 143 -2.26 -12.12 -16.57
N SER A 144 -0.97 -12.45 -16.63
CA SER A 144 0.13 -11.54 -16.31
C SER A 144 0.16 -10.30 -17.19
N ASP A 145 -0.37 -10.36 -18.42
CA ASP A 145 -0.44 -9.21 -19.31
C ASP A 145 -1.51 -8.20 -18.88
N LYS A 146 -2.54 -8.65 -18.14
CA LYS A 146 -3.60 -7.80 -17.59
C LYS A 146 -3.19 -7.07 -16.31
N VAL A 147 -2.09 -7.46 -15.66
CA VAL A 147 -1.61 -6.82 -14.42
C VAL A 147 -0.74 -5.61 -14.76
N ALA A 148 -1.25 -4.40 -14.51
CA ALA A 148 -0.55 -3.15 -14.78
C ALA A 148 0.60 -2.88 -13.80
N ALA A 149 0.42 -3.21 -12.51
CA ALA A 149 1.45 -3.02 -11.50
C ALA A 149 1.24 -3.97 -10.29
N ILE A 150 2.32 -4.33 -9.62
CA ILE A 150 2.32 -5.10 -8.38
C ILE A 150 3.17 -4.39 -7.33
N VAL A 151 2.66 -4.28 -6.11
CA VAL A 151 3.46 -3.87 -4.94
C VAL A 151 3.43 -4.97 -3.89
N GLN A 152 4.60 -5.31 -3.36
CA GLN A 152 4.77 -6.30 -2.30
C GLN A 152 5.48 -5.68 -1.09
N PHE A 153 4.89 -5.78 0.09
CA PHE A 153 5.49 -5.33 1.36
C PHE A 153 5.85 -6.53 2.21
N GLY A 154 7.11 -6.66 2.64
CA GLY A 154 7.54 -7.74 3.52
C GLY A 154 7.28 -9.15 2.94
N ASP A 155 7.46 -9.34 1.63
CA ASP A 155 7.18 -10.61 0.95
C ASP A 155 8.14 -11.73 1.41
N PRO A 156 7.65 -12.80 2.07
CA PRO A 156 8.49 -13.93 2.48
C PRO A 156 9.09 -14.72 1.32
N GLN A 157 8.64 -14.44 0.11
CA GLN A 157 9.02 -15.11 -1.12
C GLN A 157 9.58 -14.12 -2.16
N ARG A 158 10.14 -12.98 -1.73
CA ARG A 158 10.56 -11.87 -2.61
C ARG A 158 11.49 -12.24 -3.77
N ASN A 159 12.20 -13.36 -3.65
CA ASN A 159 13.15 -13.86 -4.67
C ASN A 159 12.49 -14.78 -5.71
N LEU A 160 11.18 -15.02 -5.61
CA LEU A 160 10.41 -15.81 -6.58
C LEU A 160 9.70 -14.89 -7.57
N SER A 161 9.60 -15.32 -8.83
CA SER A 161 8.82 -14.61 -9.84
C SER A 161 7.33 -14.57 -9.49
N ILE A 162 6.60 -13.63 -10.09
CA ILE A 162 5.15 -13.54 -10.01
C ILE A 162 4.61 -13.72 -11.43
N GLY A 163 4.25 -14.96 -11.78
CA GLY A 163 3.92 -15.33 -13.16
C GLY A 163 5.00 -14.90 -14.15
N THR A 164 4.56 -14.30 -15.26
CA THR A 164 5.42 -13.69 -16.29
C THR A 164 5.38 -12.16 -16.24
N VAL A 165 4.90 -11.57 -15.13
CA VAL A 165 4.86 -10.11 -14.97
C VAL A 165 6.30 -9.56 -14.96
N PRO A 166 6.66 -8.64 -15.88
CA PRO A 166 8.02 -8.08 -15.91
C PRO A 166 8.37 -7.31 -14.65
N ASP A 167 9.63 -7.41 -14.21
CA ASP A 167 10.13 -6.78 -12.98
C ASP A 167 9.89 -5.27 -12.91
N ARG A 168 9.90 -4.56 -14.04
CA ARG A 168 9.59 -3.12 -14.08
C ARG A 168 8.18 -2.77 -13.58
N ARG A 169 7.26 -3.75 -13.58
CA ARG A 169 5.89 -3.62 -13.06
C ARG A 169 5.76 -4.10 -11.62
N ILE A 170 6.84 -4.54 -10.97
CA ILE A 170 6.82 -5.12 -9.63
C ILE A 170 7.72 -4.28 -8.71
N LYS A 171 7.15 -3.73 -7.64
CA LYS A 171 7.91 -3.08 -6.57
C LYS A 171 7.85 -3.92 -5.30
N SER A 172 9.03 -4.35 -4.83
CA SER A 172 9.18 -5.02 -3.54
C SER A 172 9.76 -4.06 -2.50
N PHE A 173 9.02 -3.81 -1.42
CA PHE A 173 9.48 -3.15 -0.22
C PHE A 173 9.89 -4.20 0.81
N CYS A 174 11.17 -4.21 1.15
CA CYS A 174 11.72 -5.03 2.22
C CYS A 174 12.63 -4.15 3.07
N ARG A 175 12.23 -3.86 4.31
CA ARG A 175 12.98 -3.01 5.24
C ARG A 175 14.14 -3.80 5.81
N ALA A 176 15.27 -3.12 6.01
CA ALA A 176 16.44 -3.72 6.64
C ALA A 176 16.08 -4.27 8.04
N GLY A 177 16.42 -5.53 8.30
CA GLY A 177 16.09 -6.24 9.53
C GLY A 177 14.67 -6.83 9.57
N ASP A 178 13.94 -6.83 8.45
CA ASP A 178 12.73 -7.61 8.30
C ASP A 178 13.06 -9.06 7.90
N ASP A 179 13.18 -9.91 8.91
CA ASP A 179 13.45 -11.35 8.75
C ASP A 179 12.41 -12.10 7.91
N VAL A 180 11.21 -11.54 7.72
CA VAL A 180 10.20 -12.15 6.86
C VAL A 180 10.65 -12.11 5.42
N CYS A 181 11.00 -10.95 4.90
CA CYS A 181 11.41 -10.81 3.51
C CYS A 181 12.91 -11.05 3.29
N GLU A 182 13.77 -10.80 4.28
CA GLU A 182 15.21 -11.04 4.14
C GLU A 182 15.57 -12.51 4.25
N LYS A 183 14.88 -13.26 5.12
CA LYS A 183 15.21 -14.66 5.42
C LYS A 183 14.11 -15.65 5.03
N GLY A 184 12.92 -15.18 4.64
CA GLY A 184 11.78 -16.06 4.33
C GLY A 184 11.21 -16.76 5.56
N THR A 185 11.46 -16.22 6.75
CA THR A 185 10.95 -16.77 8.01
C THR A 185 9.64 -16.10 8.41
N TYR A 186 8.99 -16.59 9.46
CA TYR A 186 7.81 -15.91 10.04
C TYR A 186 8.14 -15.21 11.36
N SER A 187 9.40 -14.81 11.54
CA SER A 187 9.84 -14.03 12.69
C SER A 187 9.48 -12.56 12.48
N ILE A 188 8.51 -12.05 13.25
CA ILE A 188 8.01 -10.69 13.09
C ILE A 188 8.88 -9.71 13.89
N GLN A 189 9.84 -9.09 13.19
CA GLN A 189 10.69 -8.04 13.75
C GLN A 189 10.03 -6.65 13.60
N PRO A 190 10.41 -5.65 14.41
CA PRO A 190 9.82 -4.31 14.33
C PRO A 190 9.81 -3.67 12.92
N PRO A 191 10.82 -3.86 12.05
CA PRO A 191 10.76 -3.36 10.67
C PRO A 191 9.59 -3.91 9.85
N HIS A 192 9.13 -5.13 10.13
CA HIS A 192 8.00 -5.75 9.41
C HIS A 192 6.68 -5.01 9.63
N LEU A 193 6.55 -4.27 10.74
CA LEU A 193 5.32 -3.57 11.13
C LEU A 193 5.30 -2.09 10.71
N GLN A 194 6.30 -1.63 9.95
CA GLN A 194 6.50 -0.21 9.64
C GLN A 194 6.21 0.16 8.18
N TYR A 195 5.68 -0.77 7.37
CA TYR A 195 5.43 -0.55 5.95
C TYR A 195 4.35 0.48 5.63
N GLY A 196 3.51 0.87 6.59
CA GLY A 196 2.60 2.01 6.42
C GLY A 196 3.32 3.31 6.04
N ARG A 197 4.62 3.43 6.38
CA ARG A 197 5.47 4.57 5.98
C ARG A 197 5.87 4.57 4.51
N ASP A 198 5.68 3.46 3.80
CA ASP A 198 5.99 3.31 2.38
C ASP A 198 4.75 3.52 1.49
N ALA A 199 3.60 3.84 2.09
CA ALA A 199 2.31 3.97 1.40
C ALA A 199 2.33 4.98 0.24
N ASP A 200 2.90 6.18 0.45
CA ASP A 200 2.98 7.21 -0.60
C ASP A 200 3.89 6.77 -1.76
N ALA A 201 5.05 6.18 -1.44
CA ALA A 201 5.97 5.67 -2.44
C ALA A 201 5.35 4.52 -3.26
N ALA A 202 4.55 3.67 -2.62
CA ALA A 202 3.80 2.62 -3.27
C ALA A 202 2.66 3.16 -4.14
N ALA A 203 1.89 4.14 -3.65
CA ALA A 203 0.82 4.79 -4.42
C ALA A 203 1.40 5.46 -5.68
N PHE A 204 2.50 6.20 -5.53
CA PHE A 204 3.23 6.78 -6.65
C PHE A 204 3.65 5.72 -7.68
N PHE A 205 4.29 4.63 -7.23
CA PHE A 205 4.70 3.56 -8.13
C PHE A 205 3.53 2.94 -8.89
N LEU A 206 2.40 2.68 -8.21
CA LEU A 206 1.21 2.10 -8.84
C LEU A 206 0.62 3.02 -9.91
N ILE A 207 0.49 4.31 -9.60
CA ILE A 207 -0.10 5.32 -10.49
C ILE A 207 0.77 5.53 -11.72
N GLU A 208 2.08 5.70 -11.52
CA GLU A 208 3.05 5.92 -12.60
C GLU A 208 3.14 4.69 -13.51
N THR A 209 3.31 3.51 -12.93
CA THR A 209 3.47 2.26 -13.68
C THR A 209 2.20 1.89 -14.46
N ALA A 210 1.03 2.19 -13.90
CA ALA A 210 -0.25 1.97 -14.57
C ALA A 210 -0.59 3.05 -15.61
N GLN A 211 0.10 4.19 -15.60
CA GLN A 211 -0.11 5.33 -16.50
C GLN A 211 -1.53 5.92 -16.40
N VAL A 212 -2.04 6.09 -15.18
CA VAL A 212 -3.45 6.46 -14.88
C VAL A 212 -3.64 7.88 -14.34
N GLY A 213 -2.61 8.74 -14.42
CA GLY A 213 -2.73 10.15 -14.04
C GLY A 213 -1.39 10.78 -13.69
N ALA A 214 -1.38 12.11 -13.53
CA ALA A 214 -0.26 12.81 -12.92
C ALA A 214 -0.43 12.76 -11.40
N TYR A 215 0.44 12.01 -10.71
CA TYR A 215 0.46 12.01 -9.24
C TYR A 215 0.68 13.44 -8.74
N SER A 216 -0.34 14.06 -8.17
CA SER A 216 -0.26 15.42 -7.66
C SER A 216 0.46 15.41 -6.32
N ASN A 217 1.80 15.31 -6.35
CA ASN A 217 2.61 15.41 -5.15
C ASN A 217 2.71 16.89 -4.75
N SER A 218 1.90 17.35 -3.80
CA SER A 218 2.14 18.62 -3.11
C SER A 218 3.33 18.49 -2.14
N THR A 219 4.49 18.04 -2.61
CA THR A 219 5.78 18.20 -1.91
C THR A 219 6.95 18.03 -2.89
N SER A 220 7.21 19.05 -3.68
CA SER A 220 8.49 19.24 -4.37
C SER A 220 9.54 19.67 -3.35
N ASN A 221 10.13 18.72 -2.59
CA ASN A 221 11.51 18.87 -2.13
C ASN A 221 12.07 17.55 -1.56
N SER A 222 13.00 16.94 -2.30
CA SER A 222 14.27 16.34 -1.81
C SER A 222 14.70 15.16 -2.69
N THR A 223 15.49 15.51 -3.70
CA THR A 223 16.82 14.95 -4.00
C THR A 223 17.01 13.45 -3.78
N SER A 224 17.01 12.69 -4.88
CA SER A 224 17.72 11.41 -4.97
C SER A 224 19.20 11.60 -4.60
N PRO A 225 19.79 10.77 -3.72
CA PRO A 225 21.23 10.79 -3.52
C PRO A 225 21.91 10.24 -4.78
N ALA A 226 22.57 11.12 -5.51
CA ALA A 226 23.55 10.74 -6.52
C ALA A 226 24.70 9.97 -5.84
N THR A 227 25.08 8.85 -6.44
CA THR A 227 26.25 8.05 -6.12
C THR A 227 27.52 8.86 -6.42
N PRO A 228 28.47 9.03 -5.50
CA PRO A 228 29.78 9.56 -5.88
C PRO A 228 30.70 8.42 -6.34
N SER A 229 30.95 8.38 -7.64
CA SER A 229 32.19 7.83 -8.19
C SER A 229 33.31 8.85 -7.98
N ALA A 230 34.41 8.44 -7.37
CA ALA A 230 35.69 9.14 -7.51
C ALA A 230 36.85 8.15 -7.41
N SER A 231 37.53 7.99 -8.54
CA SER A 231 38.85 7.39 -8.70
C SER A 231 39.89 8.52 -8.75
N GLY A 232 41.05 8.34 -8.10
CA GLY A 232 42.33 8.91 -8.58
C GLY A 232 42.96 10.11 -7.84
N THR A 233 43.81 9.78 -6.85
CA THR A 233 45.22 10.22 -6.66
C THR A 233 45.61 11.71 -6.58
N SER A 234 46.15 12.15 -5.41
CA SER A 234 47.57 12.55 -5.23
C SER A 234 47.86 13.24 -3.87
N THR A 235 48.68 12.57 -3.05
CA THR A 235 49.75 13.06 -2.16
C THR A 235 49.71 14.46 -1.52
N ARG A 236 49.74 14.52 -0.17
CA ARG A 236 50.89 15.06 0.60
C ARG A 236 50.79 14.74 2.10
N SER A 237 51.96 14.43 2.66
CA SER A 237 52.29 14.01 4.02
C SER A 237 52.01 15.08 5.09
N SER A 238 51.69 14.65 6.32
CA SER A 238 52.58 14.81 7.49
C SER A 238 51.91 14.38 8.82
N SER A 239 52.56 13.39 9.47
CA SER A 239 52.86 13.26 10.91
C SER A 239 51.77 13.41 11.99
N GLY A 240 51.66 12.35 12.81
CA GLY A 240 51.90 12.50 14.25
C GLY A 240 50.84 11.94 15.21
N GLY A 241 51.21 10.89 15.96
CA GLY A 241 50.84 10.75 17.38
C GLY A 241 49.58 9.95 17.73
N SER A 242 49.77 8.69 18.11
CA SER A 242 49.00 8.00 19.17
C SER A 242 49.80 8.11 20.49
N PRO A 243 49.33 7.59 21.64
CA PRO A 243 47.96 7.39 22.15
C PRO A 243 47.81 7.91 23.62
N ALA A 244 46.66 7.61 24.23
CA ALA A 244 46.55 7.02 25.58
C ALA A 244 45.90 7.85 26.70
N THR A 245 45.02 7.15 27.43
CA THR A 245 44.73 7.24 28.88
C THR A 245 44.01 8.51 29.36
N SER A 246 43.10 8.52 30.33
CA SER A 246 42.95 7.69 31.54
C SER A 246 41.59 7.97 32.22
N ALA A 247 41.07 6.93 32.89
CA ALA A 247 40.53 6.86 34.26
C ALA A 247 39.56 7.96 34.79
N ALA A 248 38.38 7.57 35.29
CA ALA A 248 38.02 7.46 36.73
C ALA A 248 37.61 8.83 37.36
N ALA A 249 36.70 8.99 38.31
CA ALA A 249 35.80 8.17 39.11
C ALA A 249 34.86 9.13 39.89
N GLY A 250 33.78 8.57 40.46
CA GLY A 250 33.12 9.07 41.68
C GLY A 250 32.15 10.25 41.53
N SER A 251 31.11 10.45 42.34
CA SER A 251 30.31 9.68 43.31
C SER A 251 29.45 10.71 44.07
N THR A 252 28.29 10.28 44.61
CA THR A 252 27.46 10.97 45.64
C THR A 252 26.67 12.21 45.17
N GLY A 253 25.47 12.57 45.63
CA GLY A 253 24.47 12.09 46.60
C GLY A 253 23.28 13.08 46.52
N SER A 254 22.03 12.63 46.48
CA SER A 254 21.03 12.57 47.58
C SER A 254 20.10 13.79 47.75
N ALA A 255 18.78 13.48 47.82
CA ALA A 255 17.62 14.21 48.40
C ALA A 255 17.23 15.60 47.83
N GLY A 256 15.97 16.05 47.72
CA GLY A 256 14.64 15.62 48.19
C GLY A 256 13.64 16.79 47.96
N SER A 257 12.39 16.65 48.44
CA SER A 257 11.26 17.63 48.46
C SER A 257 10.32 17.62 47.23
N THR A 258 9.12 17.00 47.28
CA THR A 258 7.82 17.40 47.89
C THR A 258 7.05 18.51 47.18
N GLY A 259 5.79 18.21 46.80
CA GLY A 259 4.81 19.18 46.30
C GLY A 259 3.50 18.55 45.81
N SER A 260 2.48 18.51 46.68
CA SER A 260 1.04 18.30 46.42
C SER A 260 0.55 19.12 45.21
N GLY A 261 -0.39 18.72 44.35
CA GLY A 261 -1.70 18.13 44.63
C GLY A 261 -2.79 19.16 44.28
N VAL A 262 -3.36 19.10 43.06
CA VAL A 262 -4.62 19.78 42.69
C VAL A 262 -5.49 18.81 41.88
N LYS A 263 -6.77 18.71 42.28
CA LYS A 263 -7.79 17.79 41.78
C LYS A 263 -8.52 18.32 40.53
N GLY A 264 -9.00 17.37 39.72
CA GLY A 264 -10.11 17.51 38.75
C GLY A 264 -9.62 17.80 37.33
N THR A 265 -9.91 16.99 36.30
CA THR A 265 -11.24 16.53 35.90
C THR A 265 -11.17 15.16 35.21
N GLN A 266 -12.14 14.30 35.52
CA GLN A 266 -12.42 13.03 34.84
C GLN A 266 -12.74 13.24 33.35
N LEU A 267 -12.05 12.53 32.45
CA LEU A 267 -12.65 12.05 31.20
C LEU A 267 -11.83 10.90 30.57
N SER A 268 -12.49 9.75 30.46
CA SER A 268 -12.27 8.68 29.47
C SER A 268 -11.03 7.77 29.61
N THR A 269 -11.12 6.83 30.54
CA THR A 269 -10.25 5.64 30.60
C THR A 269 -10.78 4.55 29.66
N MET A 270 -10.44 4.59 28.36
CA MET A 270 -10.72 3.49 27.41
C MET A 270 -9.74 3.41 26.23
N ALA A 271 -8.44 3.58 26.47
CA ALA A 271 -7.44 3.43 25.39
C ALA A 271 -6.18 2.63 25.76
N MET A 272 -6.11 2.04 26.97
CA MET A 272 -4.86 1.43 27.47
C MET A 272 -5.00 -0.02 27.95
N VAL A 273 -5.88 -0.80 27.32
CA VAL A 273 -6.01 -2.26 27.61
C VAL A 273 -5.79 -3.15 26.37
N ILE A 274 -5.78 -2.60 25.14
CA ILE A 274 -5.71 -3.43 23.93
C ILE A 274 -4.27 -3.67 23.45
N VAL A 275 -3.30 -2.83 23.83
CA VAL A 275 -1.90 -3.00 23.39
C VAL A 275 -1.19 -4.17 24.11
N SER A 276 -1.68 -4.60 25.27
CA SER A 276 -1.09 -5.71 26.02
C SER A 276 -1.57 -7.11 25.61
N ALA A 277 -2.64 -7.22 24.81
CA ALA A 277 -3.19 -8.52 24.41
C ALA A 277 -2.51 -9.17 23.20
N VAL A 278 -1.72 -8.41 22.43
CA VAL A 278 -1.01 -8.92 21.24
C VAL A 278 0.39 -9.46 21.57
N LEU A 279 0.94 -9.10 22.73
CA LEU A 279 2.29 -9.53 23.15
C LEU A 279 2.34 -10.84 23.95
N LEU A 280 1.20 -11.42 24.34
CA LEU A 280 1.14 -12.57 25.25
C LEU A 280 0.81 -13.92 24.59
N GLN A 281 1.06 -14.07 23.28
CA GLN A 281 0.98 -15.38 22.59
C GLN A 281 2.31 -15.81 21.96
N SER A 282 3.42 -15.19 22.36
CA SER A 282 4.76 -15.50 21.82
C SER A 282 5.48 -16.66 22.53
N PHE A 283 4.77 -17.46 23.33
CA PHE A 283 5.29 -18.69 23.92
C PHE A 283 4.19 -19.75 23.89
N LEU A 284 4.10 -20.46 22.77
CA LEU A 284 3.74 -21.89 22.60
C LEU A 284 3.52 -22.17 21.11
#